data_AF-A8QCV1-F1
#
_entry.id   AF-A8QCV1-F1
#
_cell.length_a   1.000
_cell.length_b   1.000
_cell.length_c   1.000
_cell.angle_alpha   90.00
_cell.angle_beta   90.00
_cell.angle_gamma   90.00
#
_symmetry.space_group_name_H-M   'P 1'
#
loop_
_entity.id
_entity.type
_entity.pdbx_description
1 polymer ?
#
loop_
_entity_poly.entity_id
_entity_poly.type
_entity_poly.pdbx_seq_one_letter_code
_entity_poly.pdbx_strand_id
1 'polypeptide(L)'
;MWTNYIKNRKPVVLDGFPDDPEWRGERWTDLAYLRDVSGDASVKVEPIHPEFKCFGTSMPRKTMKFGQFLDLVQDAKQAGRYYLTTQYEENRDDSESDDNEWPSLDPILPSPTHTLKSDLPMRPRILGDLVLQQCNFWVGSGMEPKSSGLHHDFHDNLYILLSGHKRFVLFPPDAYPYLHLRGHVEQIHKNGLLVYEEAGRIRPDGLDVLDAAHWRFASRSHQMGQRKKRRSTNDEAHNSYAEAKMALQELKANYEEDDDDDNDESLDDDQEDDDEGGVLDSVSEAGSELNVCDDDEQLLADLEFKEQEPPSFSRIPTSVLHKHFGIEPPIAPSSAEKEHIYFL
;
A
#
# COMPACT_ATOMS: atom_id res chain seq x y z
N MET A 1 24.36 10.35 -0.17
CA MET A 1 23.14 9.60 -0.57
C MET A 1 22.41 10.26 -1.75
N TRP A 2 21.84 11.46 -1.58
CA TRP A 2 21.00 12.12 -2.60
C TRP A 2 21.58 12.20 -4.02
N THR A 3 22.73 12.87 -4.20
CA THR A 3 23.32 13.15 -5.52
C THR A 3 23.71 11.90 -6.30
N ASN A 4 24.12 10.85 -5.60
CA ASN A 4 24.67 9.64 -6.24
C ASN A 4 23.61 8.59 -6.53
N TYR A 5 22.62 8.45 -5.62
CA TYR A 5 21.68 7.33 -5.64
C TYR A 5 20.23 7.78 -5.81
N ILE A 6 19.68 8.57 -4.88
CA ILE A 6 18.25 8.96 -4.89
C ILE A 6 17.90 9.75 -6.16
N LYS A 7 18.62 10.84 -6.44
CA LYS A 7 18.35 11.68 -7.62
C LYS A 7 18.49 10.92 -8.94
N ASN A 8 19.40 9.95 -8.99
CA ASN A 8 19.68 9.17 -10.19
C ASN A 8 18.85 7.88 -10.28
N ARG A 9 17.97 7.61 -9.30
CA ARG A 9 17.16 6.38 -9.21
C ARG A 9 18.01 5.11 -9.30
N LYS A 10 19.13 5.12 -8.57
CA LYS A 10 20.07 3.99 -8.54
C LYS A 10 19.99 3.25 -7.21
N PRO A 11 19.74 1.92 -7.21
CA PRO A 11 19.79 1.13 -5.99
C PRO A 11 21.21 1.11 -5.42
N VAL A 12 21.30 0.99 -4.09
CA VAL A 12 22.57 0.92 -3.38
C VAL A 12 22.42 0.05 -2.14
N VAL A 13 23.45 -0.75 -1.86
CA VAL A 13 23.60 -1.47 -0.58
C VAL A 13 24.52 -0.63 0.30
N LEU A 14 24.09 -0.39 1.53
CA LEU A 14 24.80 0.41 2.51
C LEU A 14 25.18 -0.48 3.69
N ASP A 15 26.46 -0.46 4.08
CA ASP A 15 26.94 -1.23 5.22
C ASP A 15 26.67 -0.47 6.52
N GLY A 16 26.04 -1.15 7.48
CA GLY A 16 25.70 -0.60 8.81
C GLY A 16 24.24 -0.19 8.94
N PHE A 17 23.90 0.36 10.11
CA PHE A 17 22.57 0.86 10.44
C PHE A 17 22.51 2.39 10.35
N PRO A 18 21.31 3.00 10.31
CA PRO A 18 21.16 4.43 10.52
C PRO A 18 21.91 4.89 11.77
N ASP A 19 22.63 6.01 11.65
CA ASP A 19 23.42 6.60 12.72
C ASP A 19 22.67 7.75 13.43
N ASP A 20 21.37 7.84 13.19
CA ASP A 20 20.46 8.77 13.87
C ASP A 20 20.40 8.45 15.38
N PRO A 21 20.48 9.44 16.29
CA PRO A 21 20.48 9.21 17.74
C PRO A 21 19.24 8.49 18.29
N GLU A 22 18.12 8.57 17.57
CA GLU A 22 16.84 7.91 17.88
C GLU A 22 16.83 6.44 17.46
N TRP A 23 17.71 6.02 16.56
CA TRP A 23 17.73 4.64 16.06
C TRP A 23 18.05 3.65 17.19
N ARG A 24 17.14 2.70 17.43
CA ARG A 24 17.32 1.56 18.34
C ARG A 24 16.93 0.24 17.68
N GLY A 25 16.82 0.21 16.35
CA GLY A 25 16.32 -0.94 15.61
C GLY A 25 17.19 -2.20 15.72
N GLU A 26 18.44 -2.07 16.17
CA GLU A 26 19.29 -3.21 16.52
C GLU A 26 18.70 -4.05 17.67
N ARG A 27 17.87 -3.47 18.54
CA ARG A 27 17.19 -4.21 19.61
C ARG A 27 16.11 -5.15 19.09
N TRP A 28 15.64 -4.94 17.87
CA TRP A 28 14.53 -5.72 17.30
C TRP A 28 14.95 -7.14 16.90
N THR A 29 16.25 -7.47 16.99
CA THR A 29 16.71 -8.87 16.92
C THR A 29 16.44 -9.65 18.21
N ASP A 30 16.16 -8.95 19.32
CA ASP A 30 15.74 -9.56 20.58
C ASP A 30 14.21 -9.76 20.57
N LEU A 31 13.79 -11.01 20.37
CA LEU A 31 12.36 -11.35 20.34
C LEU A 31 11.67 -11.17 21.71
N ALA A 32 12.41 -11.21 22.81
CA ALA A 32 11.85 -10.93 24.13
C ALA A 32 11.52 -9.43 24.26
N TYR A 33 12.40 -8.56 23.75
CA TYR A 33 12.12 -7.13 23.67
C TYR A 33 10.89 -6.83 22.78
N LEU A 34 10.84 -7.42 21.57
CA LEU A 34 9.69 -7.25 20.68
C LEU A 34 8.38 -7.75 21.30
N ARG A 35 8.44 -8.85 22.05
CA ARG A 35 7.27 -9.36 22.79
C ARG A 35 6.83 -8.40 23.89
N ASP A 36 7.76 -7.84 24.64
CA ASP A 36 7.48 -6.91 25.74
C ASP A 36 6.85 -5.61 25.24
N VAL A 37 7.41 -5.01 24.18
CA VAL A 37 6.96 -3.70 23.68
C VAL A 37 5.75 -3.80 22.75
N SER A 38 5.72 -4.83 21.90
CA SER A 38 4.79 -4.90 20.76
C SER A 38 3.91 -6.14 20.79
N GLY A 39 4.04 -7.02 21.79
CA GLY A 39 3.38 -8.34 21.79
C GLY A 39 1.86 -8.28 21.69
N ASP A 40 1.24 -7.24 22.25
CA ASP A 40 -0.21 -7.03 22.23
C ASP A 40 -0.74 -6.35 20.95
N ALA A 41 0.14 -5.91 20.04
CA ALA A 41 -0.27 -5.35 18.76
C ALA A 41 -0.98 -6.41 17.91
N SER A 42 -2.06 -6.02 17.22
CA SER A 42 -2.78 -6.90 16.29
C SER A 42 -2.10 -6.89 14.93
N VAL A 43 -1.75 -8.05 14.38
CA VAL A 43 -1.05 -8.18 13.09
C VAL A 43 -1.76 -9.18 12.18
N LYS A 44 -1.67 -8.95 10.87
CA LYS A 44 -2.16 -9.82 9.81
C LYS A 44 -1.00 -10.58 9.19
N VAL A 45 -1.05 -11.91 9.27
CA VAL A 45 0.05 -12.79 8.87
C VAL A 45 -0.37 -13.63 7.67
N GLU A 46 0.45 -13.64 6.63
CA GLU A 46 0.21 -14.42 5.42
C GLU A 46 0.70 -15.87 5.61
N PRO A 47 -0.16 -16.88 5.41
CA PRO A 47 0.30 -18.27 5.34
C PRO A 47 0.93 -18.56 3.97
N ILE A 48 1.90 -19.47 3.93
CA ILE A 48 2.52 -19.91 2.68
C ILE A 48 1.49 -20.56 1.75
N HIS A 49 1.55 -20.26 0.45
CA HIS A 49 0.65 -20.88 -0.51
C HIS A 49 0.85 -22.42 -0.51
N PRO A 50 -0.22 -23.21 -0.37
CA PRO A 50 -0.11 -24.66 -0.21
C PRO A 50 0.50 -25.35 -1.44
N GLU A 51 0.25 -24.83 -2.65
CA GLU A 51 0.74 -25.40 -3.91
C GLU A 51 2.05 -24.74 -4.40
N PHE A 52 2.06 -23.42 -4.60
CA PHE A 52 3.24 -22.67 -5.07
C PHE A 52 4.40 -22.60 -4.06
N LYS A 53 4.15 -22.85 -2.77
CA LYS A 53 5.18 -22.81 -1.71
C LYS A 53 5.94 -21.47 -1.64
N CYS A 54 5.27 -20.36 -1.92
CA CYS A 54 5.77 -18.99 -1.82
C CYS A 54 4.78 -18.09 -1.06
N PHE A 55 5.20 -16.84 -0.81
CA PHE A 55 4.37 -15.75 -0.29
C PHE A 55 4.15 -14.70 -1.39
N GLY A 56 3.23 -13.76 -1.16
CA GLY A 56 2.87 -12.73 -2.13
C GLY A 56 1.85 -13.22 -3.16
N THR A 57 1.03 -14.21 -2.80
CA THR A 57 0.03 -14.82 -3.69
C THR A 57 -1.40 -14.47 -3.25
N SER A 58 -1.57 -13.36 -2.52
CA SER A 58 -2.86 -12.96 -1.91
C SER A 58 -3.51 -14.07 -1.06
N MET A 59 -2.71 -14.86 -0.33
CA MET A 59 -3.30 -15.83 0.61
C MET A 59 -4.07 -15.10 1.72
N PRO A 60 -5.28 -15.56 2.09
CA PRO A 60 -6.06 -14.94 3.16
C PRO A 60 -5.24 -14.81 4.45
N ARG A 61 -5.04 -13.56 4.88
CA ARG A 61 -4.21 -13.24 6.03
C ARG A 61 -4.93 -13.61 7.33
N LYS A 62 -4.17 -14.07 8.31
CA LYS A 62 -4.67 -14.42 9.65
C LYS A 62 -4.34 -13.31 10.63
N THR A 63 -5.37 -12.74 11.25
CA THR A 63 -5.22 -11.78 12.34
C THR A 63 -4.84 -12.49 13.64
N MET A 64 -3.79 -12.03 14.31
CA MET A 64 -3.34 -12.54 15.61
C MET A 64 -2.56 -11.48 16.39
N LYS A 65 -2.27 -11.74 17.67
CA LYS A 65 -1.36 -10.89 18.43
C LYS A 65 0.08 -11.07 17.96
N PHE A 66 0.87 -10.00 17.92
CA PHE A 66 2.26 -10.08 17.48
C PHE A 66 3.07 -11.04 18.33
N GLY A 67 2.83 -11.10 19.64
CA GLY A 67 3.45 -12.08 20.53
C GLY A 67 3.16 -13.53 20.15
N GLN A 68 1.92 -13.83 19.72
CA GLN A 68 1.56 -15.16 19.21
C GLN A 68 2.28 -15.48 17.90
N PHE A 69 2.42 -14.50 17.01
CA PHE A 69 3.20 -14.65 15.79
C PHE A 69 4.69 -14.91 16.08
N LEU A 70 5.27 -14.22 17.08
CA LEU A 70 6.64 -14.47 17.52
C LEU A 70 6.82 -15.91 18.07
N ASP A 71 5.79 -16.50 18.69
CA ASP A 71 5.82 -17.92 19.09
C ASP A 71 5.83 -18.85 17.87
N LEU A 72 5.02 -18.55 16.84
CA LEU A 72 5.01 -19.33 15.60
C LEU A 72 6.34 -19.29 14.85
N VAL A 73 7.01 -18.15 14.82
CA VAL A 73 8.32 -17.99 14.17
C VAL A 73 9.41 -18.81 14.87
N GLN A 74 9.29 -19.01 16.18
CA GLN A 74 10.24 -19.78 17.00
C GLN A 74 9.91 -21.29 17.04
N ASP A 75 8.68 -21.69 16.72
CA ASP A 75 8.32 -23.11 16.63
C ASP A 75 8.93 -23.75 15.38
N ALA A 76 9.89 -24.65 15.58
CA ALA A 76 10.55 -25.40 14.51
C ALA A 76 9.56 -26.20 13.64
N LYS A 77 8.38 -26.59 14.15
CA LYS A 77 7.34 -27.29 13.38
C LYS A 77 6.59 -26.35 12.42
N GLN A 78 6.61 -25.05 12.71
CA GLN A 78 5.94 -24.01 11.91
C GLN A 78 6.91 -23.22 11.02
N ALA A 79 8.19 -23.56 11.05
CA ALA A 79 9.23 -22.87 10.31
C ALA A 79 8.88 -22.71 8.82
N GLY A 80 8.93 -21.46 8.32
CA GLY A 80 8.67 -21.15 6.91
C GLY A 80 7.21 -21.22 6.46
N ARG A 81 6.26 -21.35 7.38
CA ARG A 81 4.82 -21.45 7.05
C ARG A 81 4.08 -20.12 7.08
N TYR A 82 4.63 -19.11 7.75
CA TYR A 82 3.99 -17.83 8.00
C TYR A 82 4.96 -16.69 7.73
N TYR A 83 4.41 -15.60 7.21
CA TYR A 83 5.16 -14.38 6.92
C TYR A 83 4.36 -13.16 7.37
N LEU A 84 4.98 -12.36 8.24
CA LEU A 84 4.51 -11.01 8.50
C LEU A 84 4.96 -10.14 7.32
N THR A 85 3.98 -9.57 6.63
CA THR A 85 4.19 -8.66 5.50
C THR A 85 3.64 -7.27 5.84
N THR A 86 3.57 -6.37 4.85
CA THR A 86 2.97 -5.05 4.96
C THR A 86 1.63 -5.09 5.69
N GLN A 87 1.42 -4.15 6.60
CA GLN A 87 0.19 -4.01 7.36
C GLN A 87 -0.55 -2.79 6.83
N TYR A 88 -1.78 -3.00 6.39
CA TYR A 88 -2.71 -1.96 5.97
C TYR A 88 -3.88 -1.95 6.95
N GLU A 89 -4.44 -0.79 7.24
CA GLU A 89 -5.76 -0.73 7.87
C GLU A 89 -6.75 -1.11 6.76
N GLU A 90 -7.33 -2.32 6.81
CA GLU A 90 -8.47 -2.59 5.93
C GLU A 90 -9.61 -1.74 6.43
N ASN A 91 -10.20 -0.99 5.50
CA ASN A 91 -11.53 -0.37 5.53
C ASN A 91 -11.98 -0.06 6.97
N ARG A 92 -11.76 1.18 7.41
CA ARG A 92 -12.77 1.76 8.31
C ARG A 92 -14.10 1.46 7.63
N ASP A 93 -15.00 0.75 8.32
CA ASP A 93 -16.35 0.53 7.79
C ASP A 93 -16.82 1.87 7.22
N ASP A 94 -17.12 1.93 5.93
CA ASP A 94 -17.66 3.15 5.29
C ASP A 94 -18.98 3.61 5.96
N SER A 95 -19.52 2.80 6.89
CA SER A 95 -20.61 3.18 7.80
C SER A 95 -20.23 4.20 8.89
N GLU A 96 -18.93 4.40 9.14
CA GLU A 96 -18.40 5.57 9.86
C GLU A 96 -17.63 6.47 8.90
N SER A 97 -18.27 6.78 7.77
CA SER A 97 -18.10 8.07 7.10
C SER A 97 -18.43 9.18 8.11
N ASP A 98 -17.50 9.40 9.04
CA ASP A 98 -17.35 10.68 9.72
C ASP A 98 -17.35 11.70 8.59
N ASP A 99 -18.27 12.67 8.63
CA ASP A 99 -18.58 13.67 7.59
C ASP A 99 -17.38 14.55 7.16
N ASN A 100 -16.18 14.16 7.57
CA ASN A 100 -14.92 14.62 7.07
C ASN A 100 -14.76 14.17 5.61
N GLU A 101 -14.99 15.12 4.70
CA GLU A 101 -14.63 15.16 3.27
C GLU A 101 -13.12 14.97 3.01
N TRP A 102 -12.37 14.33 3.92
CA TRP A 102 -10.93 14.23 3.93
C TRP A 102 -10.51 12.80 3.64
N PRO A 103 -9.60 12.57 2.66
CA PRO A 103 -9.14 11.23 2.37
C PRO A 103 -8.48 10.62 3.61
N SER A 104 -8.81 9.37 3.94
CA SER A 104 -8.11 8.68 5.02
C SER A 104 -6.68 8.32 4.56
N LEU A 105 -5.69 8.60 5.40
CA LEU A 105 -4.31 8.18 5.13
C LEU A 105 -3.99 6.94 5.95
N ASP A 106 -3.33 5.98 5.30
CA ASP A 106 -2.68 4.89 6.01
C ASP A 106 -1.75 5.44 7.10
N PRO A 107 -1.70 4.79 8.27
CA PRO A 107 -0.80 5.21 9.33
C PRO A 107 0.66 5.06 8.88
N ILE A 108 1.47 6.09 9.10
CA ILE A 108 2.92 6.05 8.81
C ILE A 108 3.61 4.88 9.51
N LEU A 109 3.15 4.53 10.71
CA LEU A 109 3.64 3.39 11.48
C LEU A 109 2.48 2.40 11.65
N PRO A 110 2.19 1.54 10.68
CA PRO A 110 1.16 0.52 10.84
C PRO A 110 1.59 -0.50 11.91
N SER A 111 0.69 -1.41 12.26
CA SER A 111 1.04 -2.48 13.20
C SER A 111 2.25 -3.31 12.73
N PRO A 112 3.10 -3.85 13.63
CA PRO A 112 3.21 -3.50 15.04
C PRO A 112 4.10 -2.26 15.27
N THR A 113 4.60 -1.61 14.21
CA THR A 113 5.60 -0.53 14.28
C THR A 113 5.10 0.74 15.01
N HIS A 114 3.79 1.00 15.09
CA HIS A 114 3.25 2.10 15.91
C HIS A 114 3.73 2.03 17.38
N THR A 115 3.93 0.82 17.91
CA THR A 115 4.41 0.61 19.28
C THR A 115 5.91 0.86 19.44
N LEU A 116 6.66 0.91 18.34
CA LEU A 116 8.12 1.05 18.30
C LEU A 116 8.58 2.44 17.86
N LYS A 117 7.67 3.43 17.88
CA LYS A 117 7.95 4.80 17.45
C LYS A 117 9.18 5.42 18.14
N SER A 118 9.45 5.06 19.41
CA SER A 118 10.61 5.56 20.17
C SER A 118 11.96 5.07 19.65
N ASP A 119 11.97 4.03 18.83
CA ASP A 119 13.17 3.34 18.34
C ASP A 119 13.54 3.79 16.91
N LEU A 120 12.73 4.67 16.31
CA LEU A 120 12.81 5.07 14.91
C LEU A 120 13.02 6.58 14.75
N PRO A 121 13.99 7.01 13.92
CA PRO A 121 14.00 8.38 13.44
C PRO A 121 12.85 8.57 12.44
N MET A 122 11.90 9.45 12.74
CA MET A 122 10.79 9.77 11.81
C MET A 122 11.25 10.47 10.52
N ARG A 123 12.48 10.96 10.51
CA ARG A 123 13.16 11.55 9.34
C ARG A 123 14.61 11.06 9.32
N PRO A 124 14.85 9.82 8.90
CA PRO A 124 16.20 9.27 8.85
C PRO A 124 17.08 10.15 7.98
N ARG A 125 18.21 10.63 8.50
CA ARG A 125 19.09 11.57 7.78
C ARG A 125 19.58 11.01 6.44
N ILE A 126 19.70 9.69 6.35
CA ILE A 126 20.14 8.99 5.13
C ILE A 126 19.19 9.23 3.95
N LEU A 127 17.90 9.45 4.21
CA LEU A 127 16.88 9.68 3.19
C LEU A 127 16.81 11.14 2.70
N GLY A 128 17.59 12.05 3.31
CA GLY A 128 17.62 13.46 2.92
C GLY A 128 16.26 14.12 3.11
N ASP A 129 15.71 14.67 2.02
CA ASP A 129 14.43 15.40 2.03
C ASP A 129 13.22 14.49 1.71
N LEU A 130 13.41 13.18 1.59
CA LEU A 130 12.29 12.25 1.44
C LEU A 130 11.46 12.19 2.73
N VAL A 131 10.15 12.04 2.57
CA VAL A 131 9.19 11.92 3.68
C VAL A 131 8.91 10.45 3.92
N LEU A 132 8.97 10.01 5.17
CA LEU A 132 8.57 8.66 5.54
C LEU A 132 7.07 8.49 5.30
N GLN A 133 6.72 7.71 4.28
CA GLN A 133 5.33 7.38 3.96
C GLN A 133 4.83 6.24 4.84
N GLN A 134 5.57 5.15 4.95
CA GLN A 134 5.20 4.01 5.78
C GLN A 134 6.44 3.24 6.28
N CYS A 135 6.37 2.69 7.48
CA CYS A 135 7.39 1.80 8.04
C CYS A 135 6.76 0.43 8.35
N ASN A 136 7.12 -0.60 7.58
CA ASN A 136 6.59 -1.95 7.77
C ASN A 136 7.63 -2.88 8.42
N PHE A 137 7.14 -3.99 8.97
CA PHE A 137 7.98 -5.12 9.33
C PHE A 137 7.77 -6.30 8.39
N TRP A 138 8.88 -6.95 8.08
CA TRP A 138 8.90 -8.21 7.35
C TRP A 138 9.59 -9.26 8.19
N VAL A 139 8.83 -10.27 8.63
CA VAL A 139 9.35 -11.31 9.51
C VAL A 139 8.89 -12.66 9.00
N GLY A 140 9.82 -13.59 8.86
CA GLY A 140 9.56 -14.98 8.56
C GLY A 140 10.59 -15.86 9.25
N SER A 141 10.36 -17.17 9.24
CA SER A 141 11.30 -18.16 9.74
C SER A 141 11.59 -19.22 8.68
N GLY A 142 12.57 -20.08 8.94
CA GLY A 142 12.90 -21.21 8.07
C GLY A 142 14.28 -21.09 7.42
N MET A 143 14.83 -22.25 7.08
CA MET A 143 16.14 -22.36 6.43
C MET A 143 16.04 -22.49 4.91
N GLU A 144 14.85 -22.87 4.41
CA GLU A 144 14.60 -22.95 2.98
C GLU A 144 14.42 -21.55 2.39
N PRO A 145 15.06 -21.23 1.25
CA PRO A 145 14.83 -19.97 0.56
C PRO A 145 13.35 -19.83 0.19
N LYS A 146 12.74 -18.71 0.58
CA LYS A 146 11.38 -18.31 0.18
C LYS A 146 11.43 -17.02 -0.63
N SER A 147 10.47 -16.88 -1.53
CA SER A 147 10.29 -15.70 -2.39
C SER A 147 8.96 -15.02 -2.10
N SER A 148 8.94 -13.70 -2.28
CA SER A 148 7.75 -12.85 -2.31
C SER A 148 7.29 -12.55 -3.74
N GLY A 149 7.80 -13.26 -4.74
CA GLY A 149 7.58 -12.95 -6.15
C GLY A 149 8.34 -11.71 -6.63
N LEU A 150 8.53 -11.60 -7.94
CA LEU A 150 9.06 -10.38 -8.56
C LEU A 150 7.92 -9.38 -8.69
N HIS A 151 8.09 -8.20 -8.12
CA HIS A 151 7.13 -7.10 -8.17
C HIS A 151 7.89 -5.77 -8.09
N HIS A 152 7.16 -4.66 -8.22
CA HIS A 152 7.65 -3.33 -7.88
C HIS A 152 6.69 -2.63 -6.92
N ASP A 153 7.26 -1.73 -6.14
CA ASP A 153 6.53 -0.85 -5.24
C ASP A 153 6.51 0.57 -5.80
N PHE A 154 5.60 1.37 -5.27
CA PHE A 154 5.39 2.72 -5.71
C PHE A 154 6.39 3.76 -5.17
N HIS A 155 6.75 3.59 -3.90
CA HIS A 155 7.59 4.54 -3.18
C HIS A 155 9.05 4.10 -3.22
N ASP A 156 9.96 5.07 -3.07
CA ASP A 156 11.35 4.77 -2.75
C ASP A 156 11.40 3.93 -1.45
N ASN A 157 12.17 2.85 -1.43
CA ASN A 157 12.21 1.92 -0.31
C ASN A 157 13.60 1.90 0.35
N LEU A 158 13.62 2.00 1.69
CA LEU A 158 14.79 1.72 2.53
C LEU A 158 14.57 0.40 3.27
N TYR A 159 15.14 -0.67 2.72
CA TYR A 159 15.09 -1.98 3.36
C TYR A 159 16.26 -2.18 4.31
N ILE A 160 15.99 -2.33 5.61
CA ILE A 160 17.00 -2.57 6.65
C ILE A 160 16.94 -4.04 7.07
N LEU A 161 17.98 -4.81 6.74
CA LEU A 161 18.09 -6.21 7.17
C LEU A 161 18.67 -6.27 8.60
N LEU A 162 17.83 -6.70 9.55
CA LEU A 162 18.21 -6.77 10.98
C LEU A 162 18.77 -8.14 11.37
N SER A 163 18.19 -9.21 10.83
CA SER A 163 18.60 -10.59 11.12
C SER A 163 18.34 -11.50 9.93
N GLY A 164 19.17 -12.52 9.76
CA GLY A 164 19.07 -13.50 8.67
C GLY A 164 19.71 -13.02 7.37
N HIS A 165 19.16 -13.48 6.25
CA HIS A 165 19.69 -13.20 4.91
C HIS A 165 18.54 -12.99 3.93
N LYS A 166 18.58 -11.89 3.19
CA LYS A 166 17.64 -11.59 2.09
C LYS A 166 18.45 -11.31 0.83
N ARG A 167 18.06 -11.96 -0.27
CA ARG A 167 18.65 -11.72 -1.60
C ARG A 167 17.68 -10.88 -2.42
N PHE A 168 18.18 -9.79 -3.00
CA PHE A 168 17.45 -8.96 -3.95
C PHE A 168 18.00 -9.16 -5.35
N VAL A 169 17.10 -9.34 -6.31
CA VAL A 169 17.39 -9.29 -7.73
C VAL A 169 16.57 -8.13 -8.27
N LEU A 170 17.25 -7.10 -8.77
CA LEU A 170 16.61 -5.86 -9.21
C LEU A 170 16.75 -5.74 -10.72
N PHE A 171 15.64 -5.41 -11.37
CA PHE A 171 15.60 -5.04 -12.77
C PHE A 171 15.31 -3.55 -12.88
N PRO A 172 15.91 -2.83 -13.83
CA PRO A 172 15.58 -1.43 -14.04
C PRO A 172 14.15 -1.31 -14.61
N PRO A 173 13.43 -0.20 -14.34
CA PRO A 173 12.05 -0.04 -14.77
C PRO A 173 11.83 -0.13 -16.28
N ASP A 174 12.82 0.23 -17.10
CA ASP A 174 12.79 0.10 -18.57
C ASP A 174 12.79 -1.37 -19.05
N ALA A 175 13.06 -2.34 -18.17
CA ALA A 175 12.94 -3.76 -18.46
C ALA A 175 11.50 -4.29 -18.37
N TYR A 176 10.51 -3.48 -17.93
CA TYR A 176 9.12 -3.92 -17.74
C TYR A 176 8.51 -4.72 -18.90
N PRO A 177 8.81 -4.46 -20.20
CA PRO A 177 8.22 -5.22 -21.30
C PRO A 177 8.62 -6.71 -21.29
N TYR A 178 9.71 -7.06 -20.61
CA TYR A 178 10.23 -8.42 -20.52
C TYR A 178 9.88 -9.11 -19.20
N LEU A 179 9.30 -8.40 -18.25
CA LEU A 179 9.03 -8.92 -16.90
C LEU A 179 7.63 -9.54 -16.77
N HIS A 180 6.82 -9.53 -17.85
CA HIS A 180 5.47 -10.12 -17.88
C HIS A 180 4.64 -9.73 -16.65
N LEU A 181 4.52 -8.43 -16.39
CA LEU A 181 3.68 -7.91 -15.32
C LEU A 181 2.22 -8.34 -15.53
N ARG A 182 1.47 -8.47 -14.44
CA ARG A 182 0.06 -8.87 -14.49
C ARG A 182 -0.81 -7.79 -15.11
N GLY A 183 -0.56 -6.53 -14.77
CA GLY A 183 -1.25 -5.38 -15.35
C GLY A 183 -0.60 -4.87 -16.62
N HIS A 184 -1.38 -4.12 -17.39
CA HIS A 184 -0.93 -3.41 -18.57
C HIS A 184 -0.32 -2.06 -18.18
N VAL A 185 0.92 -1.80 -18.61
CA VAL A 185 1.62 -0.54 -18.34
C VAL A 185 1.41 0.40 -19.53
N GLU A 186 0.73 1.52 -19.29
CA GLU A 186 0.48 2.55 -20.31
C GLU A 186 1.67 3.49 -20.49
N GLN A 187 2.26 3.94 -19.37
CA GLN A 187 3.32 4.92 -19.37
C GLN A 187 4.35 4.67 -18.27
N ILE A 188 5.54 5.22 -18.50
CA ILE A 188 6.64 5.26 -17.54
C ILE A 188 7.09 6.70 -17.34
N HIS A 189 7.05 7.17 -16.10
CA HIS A 189 7.57 8.49 -15.75
C HIS A 189 9.10 8.51 -15.80
N LYS A 190 9.71 9.70 -15.94
CA LYS A 190 11.18 9.84 -16.02
C LYS A 190 11.93 9.31 -14.79
N ASN A 191 11.26 9.20 -13.65
CA ASN A 191 11.82 8.62 -12.43
C ASN A 191 11.68 7.09 -12.36
N GLY A 192 11.12 6.45 -13.39
CA GLY A 192 10.93 5.01 -13.46
C GLY A 192 9.60 4.51 -12.90
N LEU A 193 8.71 5.41 -12.47
CA LEU A 193 7.40 4.99 -11.99
C LEU A 193 6.54 4.49 -13.16
N LEU A 194 6.08 3.24 -13.06
CA LEU A 194 5.17 2.60 -14.01
C LEU A 194 3.73 2.97 -13.67
N VAL A 195 2.95 3.32 -14.68
CA VAL A 195 1.52 3.65 -14.55
C VAL A 195 0.72 2.63 -15.37
N TYR A 196 -0.33 2.10 -14.75
CA TYR A 196 -1.18 1.07 -15.31
C TYR A 196 -2.42 1.67 -15.99
N GLU A 197 -3.14 0.87 -16.79
CA GLU A 197 -4.48 1.23 -17.28
C GLU A 197 -5.39 1.64 -16.10
N GLU A 198 -6.33 2.57 -16.34
CA GLU A 198 -7.18 3.26 -15.33
C GLU A 198 -6.47 4.33 -14.48
N ALA A 199 -5.15 4.51 -14.64
CA ALA A 199 -4.34 5.39 -13.80
C ALA A 199 -3.66 6.55 -14.57
N GLY A 200 -4.22 6.98 -15.72
CA GLY A 200 -3.72 8.11 -16.52
C GLY A 200 -3.54 9.44 -15.76
N ARG A 201 -4.07 9.50 -14.54
CA ARG A 201 -4.02 10.61 -13.60
C ARG A 201 -2.90 10.52 -12.55
N ILE A 202 -2.04 9.49 -12.59
CA ILE A 202 -0.97 9.33 -11.61
C ILE A 202 0.23 10.21 -11.96
N ARG A 203 0.59 11.08 -11.03
CA ARG A 203 1.74 12.00 -11.15
C ARG A 203 3.08 11.27 -10.98
N PRO A 204 4.22 11.88 -11.34
CA PRO A 204 5.53 11.27 -11.11
C PRO A 204 5.87 11.02 -9.63
N ASP A 205 5.28 11.75 -8.70
CA ASP A 205 5.41 11.48 -7.25
C ASP A 205 4.44 10.41 -6.75
N GLY A 206 3.61 9.89 -7.66
CA GLY A 206 2.69 8.81 -7.40
C GLY A 206 1.31 9.22 -6.89
N LEU A 207 1.10 10.48 -6.56
CA LEU A 207 -0.24 10.86 -6.14
C LEU A 207 -1.14 11.02 -7.36
N ASP A 208 -2.40 10.59 -7.26
CA ASP A 208 -3.42 10.95 -8.23
C ASP A 208 -3.54 12.49 -8.31
N VAL A 209 -3.86 13.02 -9.50
CA VAL A 209 -3.96 14.46 -9.74
C VAL A 209 -5.08 15.10 -8.89
N LEU A 210 -6.25 14.48 -8.76
CA LEU A 210 -7.33 14.99 -7.90
C LEU A 210 -6.95 14.86 -6.43
N ASP A 211 -6.41 13.73 -6.00
CA ASP A 211 -5.98 13.56 -4.60
C ASP A 211 -4.94 14.62 -4.21
N ALA A 212 -3.98 14.90 -5.11
CA ALA A 212 -2.98 15.93 -4.90
C ALA A 212 -3.60 17.33 -4.79
N ALA A 213 -4.61 17.64 -5.60
CA ALA A 213 -5.34 18.90 -5.53
C ALA A 213 -6.16 18.98 -4.23
N HIS A 214 -6.83 17.89 -3.85
CA HIS A 214 -7.61 17.76 -2.63
C HIS A 214 -6.74 18.03 -1.41
N TRP A 215 -5.62 17.32 -1.27
CA TRP A 215 -4.67 17.47 -0.16
C TRP A 215 -4.04 18.87 -0.09
N ARG A 216 -3.81 19.51 -1.24
CA ARG A 216 -3.34 20.91 -1.27
C ARG A 216 -4.41 21.83 -0.72
N PHE A 217 -5.65 21.75 -1.20
CA PHE A 217 -6.77 22.56 -0.71
C PHE A 217 -6.98 22.36 0.79
N ALA A 218 -7.05 21.11 1.22
CA ALA A 218 -7.05 20.66 2.60
C ALA A 218 -5.97 21.36 3.46
N SER A 219 -4.70 21.23 3.07
CA SER A 219 -3.59 21.83 3.80
C SER A 219 -3.73 23.35 3.94
N ARG A 220 -4.18 24.05 2.87
CA ARG A 220 -4.42 25.50 2.91
C ARG A 220 -5.61 25.88 3.78
N SER A 221 -6.69 25.11 3.73
CA SER A 221 -7.87 25.28 4.58
C SER A 221 -7.49 25.23 6.07
N HIS A 222 -6.70 24.22 6.45
CA HIS A 222 -6.23 24.06 7.82
C HIS A 222 -5.33 25.22 8.27
N GLN A 223 -4.37 25.64 7.43
CA GLN A 223 -3.51 26.79 7.71
C GLN A 223 -4.33 28.08 7.90
N MET A 224 -5.34 28.30 7.06
CA MET A 224 -6.26 29.44 7.19
C MET A 224 -7.04 29.40 8.50
N GLY A 225 -7.60 28.24 8.87
CA GLY A 225 -8.31 28.05 10.13
C GLY A 225 -7.45 28.37 11.37
N GLN A 226 -6.20 27.89 11.41
CA GLN A 226 -5.26 28.21 12.49
C GLN A 226 -4.93 29.71 12.58
N ARG A 227 -4.83 30.40 11.43
CA ARG A 227 -4.49 31.83 11.38
C ARG A 227 -5.65 32.75 11.75
N LYS A 228 -6.88 32.40 11.36
CA LYS A 228 -8.10 33.07 11.83
C LYS A 228 -8.18 33.03 13.37
N LYS A 229 -7.89 31.88 13.98
CA LYS A 229 -7.78 31.73 15.44
C LYS A 229 -6.71 32.64 16.06
N ARG A 230 -5.62 32.93 15.33
CA ARG A 230 -4.52 33.82 15.76
C ARG A 230 -4.71 35.29 15.38
N ARG A 231 -5.87 35.69 14.82
CA ARG A 231 -6.20 37.07 14.38
C ARG A 231 -5.12 37.72 13.49
N SER A 232 -4.46 36.93 12.64
CA SER A 232 -3.46 37.42 11.68
C SER A 232 -4.08 37.46 10.27
N THR A 233 -4.21 38.65 9.70
CA THR A 233 -4.62 38.87 8.31
C THR A 233 -3.37 38.91 7.42
N ASN A 234 -3.18 37.92 6.56
CA ASN A 234 -2.17 37.94 5.49
C ASN A 234 -2.87 37.61 4.17
N ASP A 235 -2.84 38.54 3.23
CA ASP A 235 -3.51 38.45 1.93
C ASP A 235 -2.94 37.29 1.09
N GLU A 236 -1.65 36.98 1.22
CA GLU A 236 -0.99 35.87 0.51
C GLU A 236 -1.59 34.50 0.86
N ALA A 237 -1.95 34.29 2.14
CA ALA A 237 -2.52 33.02 2.58
C ALA A 237 -3.97 32.85 2.09
N HIS A 238 -4.72 33.96 2.00
CA HIS A 238 -6.07 33.97 1.47
C HIS A 238 -6.06 33.67 -0.04
N ASN A 239 -5.15 34.30 -0.78
CA ASN A 239 -4.98 34.05 -2.22
C ASN A 239 -4.59 32.59 -2.49
N SER A 240 -3.62 32.05 -1.73
CA SER A 240 -3.20 30.65 -1.88
C SER A 240 -4.32 29.64 -1.58
N TYR A 241 -5.26 29.95 -0.68
CA TYR A 241 -6.42 29.12 -0.43
C TYR A 241 -7.42 29.15 -1.60
N ALA A 242 -7.75 30.36 -2.09
CA ALA A 242 -8.66 30.53 -3.22
C ALA A 242 -8.14 29.86 -4.50
N GLU A 243 -6.84 30.01 -4.78
CA GLU A 243 -6.16 29.32 -5.88
C GLU A 243 -6.26 27.79 -5.78
N ALA A 244 -6.04 27.23 -4.58
CA ALA A 244 -6.14 25.79 -4.37
C ALA A 244 -7.59 25.28 -4.52
N LYS A 245 -8.58 26.07 -4.09
CA LYS A 245 -10.01 25.72 -4.26
C LYS A 245 -10.39 25.70 -5.74
N MET A 246 -10.07 26.76 -6.48
CA MET A 246 -10.38 26.85 -7.92
C MET A 246 -9.69 25.73 -8.71
N ALA A 247 -8.41 25.44 -8.43
CA ALA A 247 -7.69 24.37 -9.10
C ALA A 247 -8.30 22.99 -8.86
N LEU A 248 -8.84 22.73 -7.66
CA LEU A 248 -9.55 21.49 -7.38
C LEU A 248 -10.89 21.42 -8.14
N GLN A 249 -11.66 22.51 -8.16
CA GLN A 249 -12.94 22.57 -8.87
C GLN A 249 -12.76 22.38 -10.38
N GLU A 250 -11.77 23.05 -10.99
CA GLU A 250 -11.45 22.91 -12.41
C GLU A 250 -11.03 21.47 -12.75
N LEU A 251 -10.22 20.83 -11.90
CA LEU A 251 -9.84 19.44 -12.14
C LEU A 251 -11.04 18.49 -11.98
N LYS A 252 -11.91 18.70 -10.98
CA LYS A 252 -13.13 17.90 -10.81
C LYS A 252 -14.01 18.00 -12.07
N ALA A 253 -14.31 19.22 -12.52
CA ALA A 253 -15.11 19.45 -13.72
C ALA A 253 -14.51 18.76 -14.97
N ASN A 254 -13.20 18.86 -15.17
CA ASN A 254 -12.56 18.22 -16.33
C ASN A 254 -12.63 16.69 -16.31
N TYR A 255 -12.67 16.05 -15.14
CA TYR A 255 -12.77 14.58 -15.04
C TYR A 255 -14.23 14.10 -14.94
N GLU A 256 -15.14 14.92 -14.41
CA GLU A 256 -16.58 14.65 -14.44
C GLU A 256 -17.12 14.73 -15.88
N GLU A 257 -16.67 15.70 -16.68
CA GLU A 257 -17.00 15.79 -18.13
C GLU A 257 -16.49 14.58 -18.96
N ASP A 258 -15.47 13.85 -18.49
CA ASP A 258 -14.94 12.64 -19.14
C ASP A 258 -15.72 11.36 -18.74
N ASP A 259 -16.45 11.38 -17.61
CA ASP A 259 -17.31 10.27 -17.13
C ASP A 259 -18.80 10.43 -17.55
N ASP A 260 -19.21 11.63 -18.00
CA ASP A 260 -20.58 12.01 -18.40
C ASP A 260 -21.03 11.53 -19.80
N ASP A 261 -20.57 10.36 -20.28
CA ASP A 261 -21.29 9.65 -21.37
C ASP A 261 -22.43 8.75 -20.82
N ASP A 262 -22.58 8.64 -19.50
CA ASP A 262 -23.76 8.04 -18.85
C ASP A 262 -23.94 8.58 -17.41
N ASN A 263 -24.76 9.64 -17.24
CA ASN A 263 -25.71 9.90 -16.13
C ASN A 263 -25.74 11.37 -15.64
N ASP A 264 -26.58 12.17 -16.29
CA ASP A 264 -26.98 13.53 -15.93
C ASP A 264 -27.71 13.58 -14.56
N GLU A 265 -27.03 13.99 -13.50
CA GLU A 265 -27.67 14.68 -12.38
C GLU A 265 -26.85 15.91 -11.95
N SER A 266 -27.31 17.08 -12.39
CA SER A 266 -26.85 18.40 -11.97
C SER A 266 -26.91 18.58 -10.44
N LEU A 267 -25.76 18.82 -9.80
CA LEU A 267 -25.67 19.26 -8.41
C LEU A 267 -25.90 20.78 -8.33
N ASP A 268 -27.13 21.18 -7.99
CA ASP A 268 -27.45 22.56 -7.56
C ASP A 268 -26.88 22.79 -6.14
N ASP A 269 -25.83 23.60 -6.05
CA ASP A 269 -25.19 24.03 -4.80
C ASP A 269 -25.77 25.39 -4.38
N ASP A 270 -27.00 25.39 -3.84
CA ASP A 270 -27.60 26.52 -3.14
C ASP A 270 -27.96 26.11 -1.70
N GLN A 271 -27.05 26.35 -0.75
CA GLN A 271 -27.40 26.43 0.68
C GLN A 271 -27.35 27.88 1.14
N GLU A 272 -28.51 28.52 1.18
CA GLU A 272 -28.84 29.58 2.14
C GLU A 272 -29.56 28.93 3.33
N ASP A 273 -29.13 29.31 4.54
CA ASP A 273 -29.72 28.93 5.83
C ASP A 273 -31.24 29.24 5.90
N ASP A 274 -32.06 28.33 6.43
CA ASP A 274 -33.08 28.68 7.42
C ASP A 274 -33.73 27.44 8.12
N ASP A 275 -34.03 27.67 9.39
CA ASP A 275 -34.51 26.79 10.45
C ASP A 275 -36.06 26.68 10.46
N GLU A 276 -36.64 25.46 10.55
CA GLU A 276 -37.80 25.12 11.42
C GLU A 276 -38.45 23.76 11.07
N GLY A 277 -38.48 22.85 12.06
CA GLY A 277 -39.73 22.21 12.54
C GLY A 277 -40.44 21.10 11.73
N GLY A 278 -40.27 19.85 12.18
CA GLY A 278 -41.42 19.06 12.67
C GLY A 278 -41.94 17.83 11.88
N VAL A 279 -42.06 16.73 12.65
CA VAL A 279 -43.10 15.67 12.63
C VAL A 279 -42.89 14.40 11.77
N LEU A 280 -42.57 13.32 12.51
CA LEU A 280 -42.97 11.90 12.43
C LEU A 280 -43.97 11.48 11.30
N ASP A 281 -43.71 10.35 10.61
CA ASP A 281 -44.34 9.04 10.91
C ASP A 281 -43.72 7.87 10.10
N SER A 282 -44.08 6.67 10.50
CA SER A 282 -43.52 5.32 10.35
C SER A 282 -43.94 4.53 9.08
N VAL A 283 -43.40 3.30 8.99
CA VAL A 283 -43.93 2.00 8.48
C VAL A 283 -43.35 1.36 7.20
N SER A 284 -42.43 0.42 7.42
CA SER A 284 -42.42 -1.04 7.09
C SER A 284 -42.99 -1.67 5.79
N GLU A 285 -42.30 -2.77 5.43
CA GLU A 285 -42.70 -3.97 4.63
C GLU A 285 -42.68 -3.87 3.11
N ALA A 286 -42.34 -4.89 2.31
CA ALA A 286 -41.79 -6.24 2.48
C ALA A 286 -41.45 -6.77 1.06
N GLY A 287 -40.73 -7.89 0.98
CA GLY A 287 -40.00 -8.36 -0.21
C GLY A 287 -40.81 -8.91 -1.40
N SER A 288 -40.08 -9.23 -2.46
CA SER A 288 -40.45 -10.31 -3.39
C SER A 288 -39.20 -10.92 -4.02
N GLU A 289 -38.98 -12.20 -3.71
CA GLU A 289 -38.01 -13.09 -4.32
C GLU A 289 -38.34 -13.37 -5.80
N LEU A 290 -37.33 -13.38 -6.66
CA LEU A 290 -37.35 -14.12 -7.93
C LEU A 290 -35.98 -14.76 -8.18
N ASN A 291 -35.90 -16.06 -7.85
CA ASN A 291 -34.82 -16.99 -8.19
C ASN A 291 -34.77 -17.25 -9.70
N VAL A 292 -33.65 -16.91 -10.35
CA VAL A 292 -33.30 -17.41 -11.69
C VAL A 292 -31.77 -17.59 -11.79
N CYS A 293 -31.33 -18.85 -11.73
CA CYS A 293 -30.09 -19.41 -12.32
C CYS A 293 -28.72 -19.09 -11.66
N ASP A 294 -28.48 -19.64 -10.46
CA ASP A 294 -27.22 -19.53 -9.68
C ASP A 294 -25.96 -20.22 -10.26
N ASP A 295 -26.03 -21.10 -11.26
CA ASP A 295 -24.87 -21.96 -11.58
C ASP A 295 -23.80 -21.30 -12.48
N ASP A 296 -24.16 -20.30 -13.30
CA ASP A 296 -23.20 -19.62 -14.20
C ASP A 296 -22.60 -18.35 -13.57
N GLU A 297 -23.35 -17.69 -12.68
CA GLU A 297 -22.90 -16.52 -11.91
C GLU A 297 -21.97 -16.92 -10.76
N GLN A 298 -22.14 -18.12 -10.17
CA GLN A 298 -21.19 -18.70 -9.22
C GLN A 298 -19.85 -19.05 -9.90
N LEU A 299 -19.87 -19.46 -11.18
CA LEU A 299 -18.67 -19.79 -11.95
C LEU A 299 -17.91 -18.53 -12.41
N LEU A 300 -18.63 -17.44 -12.71
CA LEU A 300 -18.06 -16.12 -12.99
C LEU A 300 -17.59 -15.43 -11.70
N ALA A 301 -18.34 -15.53 -10.60
CA ALA A 301 -17.94 -15.06 -9.28
C ALA A 301 -16.73 -15.85 -8.75
N ASP A 302 -16.63 -17.16 -8.99
CA ASP A 302 -15.45 -17.97 -8.64
C ASP A 302 -14.22 -17.65 -9.54
N LEU A 303 -14.44 -17.01 -10.70
CA LEU A 303 -13.38 -16.48 -11.57
C LEU A 303 -12.98 -15.04 -11.20
N GLU A 304 -13.91 -14.23 -10.70
CA GLU A 304 -13.69 -12.83 -10.26
C GLU A 304 -13.19 -12.73 -8.81
N PHE A 305 -13.56 -13.66 -7.91
CA PHE A 305 -13.12 -13.69 -6.50
C PHE A 305 -11.84 -14.49 -6.23
N LYS A 306 -11.16 -14.99 -7.26
CA LYS A 306 -9.74 -15.33 -7.11
C LYS A 306 -8.98 -14.03 -7.03
N GLU A 307 -8.82 -13.48 -5.81
CA GLU A 307 -7.98 -12.33 -5.50
C GLU A 307 -6.73 -12.34 -6.39
N GLN A 308 -6.79 -11.61 -7.50
CA GLN A 308 -5.73 -11.65 -8.48
C GLN A 308 -4.57 -10.89 -7.84
N GLU A 309 -3.40 -11.52 -7.81
CA GLU A 309 -2.16 -10.84 -7.40
C GLU A 309 -2.06 -9.47 -8.10
N PRO A 310 -1.55 -8.43 -7.41
CA PRO A 310 -1.63 -7.06 -7.91
C PRO A 310 -1.02 -6.87 -9.31
N PRO A 311 -1.46 -5.86 -10.08
CA PRO A 311 -0.92 -5.51 -11.40
C PRO A 311 0.61 -5.38 -11.45
N SER A 312 1.24 -4.99 -10.35
CA SER A 312 2.68 -4.81 -10.20
C SER A 312 3.48 -6.10 -10.09
N PHE A 313 2.83 -7.26 -9.89
CA PHE A 313 3.51 -8.54 -9.80
C PHE A 313 3.78 -9.13 -11.18
N SER A 314 4.93 -9.80 -11.31
CA SER A 314 5.33 -10.56 -12.48
C SER A 314 4.67 -11.94 -12.51
N ARG A 315 4.27 -12.37 -13.71
CA ARG A 315 3.83 -13.77 -13.96
C ARG A 315 5.00 -14.75 -14.01
N ILE A 316 6.26 -14.28 -14.05
CA ILE A 316 7.43 -15.15 -14.16
C ILE A 316 7.69 -15.81 -12.80
N PRO A 317 7.66 -17.15 -12.70
CA PRO A 317 7.95 -17.83 -11.45
C PRO A 317 9.39 -17.58 -10.99
N THR A 318 9.60 -17.45 -9.67
CA THR A 318 10.94 -17.19 -9.12
C THR A 318 11.93 -18.32 -9.44
N SER A 319 11.46 -19.57 -9.47
CA SER A 319 12.26 -20.74 -9.84
C SER A 319 12.79 -20.64 -11.28
N VAL A 320 11.99 -20.10 -12.20
CA VAL A 320 12.38 -19.86 -13.59
C VAL A 320 13.43 -18.76 -13.68
N LEU A 321 13.24 -17.63 -12.97
CA LEU A 321 14.25 -16.56 -12.92
C LEU A 321 15.59 -17.08 -12.38
N HIS A 322 15.57 -17.83 -11.28
CA HIS A 322 16.80 -18.39 -10.71
C HIS A 322 17.50 -19.33 -11.67
N LYS A 323 16.76 -20.18 -12.37
CA LYS A 323 17.31 -21.09 -13.38
C LYS A 323 17.90 -20.30 -14.56
N HIS A 324 17.18 -19.30 -15.07
CA HIS A 324 17.60 -18.52 -16.23
C HIS A 324 18.90 -17.74 -15.95
N PHE A 325 19.00 -17.13 -14.77
CA PHE A 325 20.15 -16.29 -14.39
C PHE A 325 21.24 -17.04 -13.58
N GLY A 326 21.07 -18.34 -13.33
CA GLY A 326 22.04 -19.13 -12.55
C GLY A 326 22.21 -18.65 -11.10
N ILE A 327 21.10 -18.29 -10.44
CA ILE A 327 21.13 -17.70 -9.09
C ILE A 327 21.17 -18.81 -8.02
N GLU A 328 22.22 -18.80 -7.20
CA GLU A 328 22.49 -19.79 -6.15
C GLU A 328 22.27 -19.24 -4.72
N PRO A 329 21.63 -20.00 -3.79
CA PRO A 329 20.94 -21.27 -4.04
C PRO A 329 19.64 -21.06 -4.84
N PRO A 330 19.30 -21.98 -5.76
CA PRO A 330 18.09 -21.91 -6.57
C PRO A 330 16.87 -22.18 -5.69
N ILE A 331 15.74 -21.57 -6.05
CA ILE A 331 14.44 -21.96 -5.51
C ILE A 331 13.93 -23.06 -6.43
N ALA A 332 13.67 -24.24 -5.88
CA ALA A 332 13.15 -25.36 -6.64
C ALA A 332 11.73 -25.05 -7.14
N PRO A 333 11.36 -25.48 -8.36
CA PRO A 333 10.03 -25.24 -8.86
C PRO A 333 8.98 -26.03 -8.05
N SER A 334 7.86 -25.37 -7.77
CA SER A 334 6.71 -26.01 -7.11
C SER A 334 6.05 -27.05 -8.03
N SER A 335 5.18 -27.91 -7.49
CA SER A 335 4.45 -28.88 -8.31
C SER A 335 3.54 -28.17 -9.33
N ALA A 336 2.86 -27.09 -8.92
CA ALA A 336 2.00 -26.30 -9.79
C ALA A 336 2.79 -25.60 -10.91
N GLU A 337 3.98 -25.06 -10.61
CA GLU A 337 4.84 -24.46 -11.63
C GLU A 337 5.22 -25.49 -12.71
N LYS A 338 5.55 -26.73 -12.34
CA LYS A 338 5.97 -27.76 -13.29
C LYS A 338 4.90 -28.11 -14.33
N GLU A 339 3.62 -27.94 -14.00
CA GLU A 339 2.51 -28.19 -14.91
C GLU A 339 2.28 -27.04 -15.90
N HIS A 340 2.82 -25.85 -15.62
CA HIS A 340 2.60 -24.62 -16.41
C HIS A 340 3.86 -24.05 -17.07
N ILE A 341 5.03 -24.70 -16.94
CA ILE A 341 6.31 -24.28 -17.54
C ILE A 341 6.30 -24.20 -19.08
N TYR A 342 5.24 -24.63 -19.77
CA TYR A 342 5.20 -24.71 -21.23
C TYR A 342 5.05 -23.37 -21.98
N PHE A 343 4.91 -22.23 -21.30
CA PHE A 343 4.58 -20.94 -21.95
C PHE A 343 5.49 -19.76 -21.62
N LEU A 344 6.82 -19.97 -21.62
CA LEU A 344 7.79 -18.87 -21.70
C LEU A 344 8.62 -18.95 -22.97
#